data_AF-A0AAJ2ZH79-F1
#
_entry.id   AF-A0AAJ2ZH79-F1
#
_cell.length_a   1.000
_cell.length_b   1.000
_cell.length_c   1.000
_cell.angle_alpha   90.00
_cell.angle_beta   90.00
_cell.angle_gamma   90.00
#
_symmetry.space_group_name_H-M   'P 1'
#
loop_
_entity.id
_entity.type
_entity.pdbx_description
1 polymer ?
#
loop_
_entity_poly.entity_id
_entity_poly.type
_entity_poly.pdbx_seq_one_letter_code
_entity_poly.pdbx_strand_id
1 'polypeptide(L)'
;MTIEHSAPTTEQAAPTATVAPEGRRMLRIEARNAETPIERKPPWIKVKAKMGPEYTQLRGLVSREGLHTVCQEAGCPNIYECWEDREATFLIGGDQCTRRCDFCQIDTGKPAEFDADEPRRVAESVAAMGLRYATITGVARDDLPDGGAWLYAETVRQIHALQSGCGVELLIPDFNAVPEQLAEVFGSRPEVLAHNVETVPRIFKRIRPAFRYERSLDVIRQARADGLVTKSNLILGMGEERAEVSQALRDLHEAGCELITITQYLRPSPRHHPVTRWVKPEEFVELREEAEEIGFAGVMSGPLVRSSYRAGRLYQQALAARDEVVAAG
;
A
#
# COMPACT_ATOMS: atom_id res chain seq x y z
N MET A 1 7.73 -40.93 51.06
CA MET A 1 8.87 -40.17 50.50
C MET A 1 8.57 -39.99 49.02
N THR A 2 7.84 -38.93 48.72
CA THR A 2 7.30 -38.55 47.42
C THR A 2 8.41 -37.92 46.58
N ILE A 3 8.57 -38.35 45.32
CA ILE A 3 9.44 -37.70 44.34
C ILE A 3 8.55 -37.28 43.18
N GLU A 4 8.30 -35.97 43.10
CA GLU A 4 7.48 -35.29 42.11
C GLU A 4 8.20 -35.21 40.75
N HIS A 5 7.45 -35.47 39.68
CA HIS A 5 7.85 -35.18 38.30
C HIS A 5 7.79 -33.68 38.05
N SER A 6 8.92 -33.06 37.71
CA SER A 6 8.98 -31.67 37.25
C SER A 6 8.59 -31.58 35.77
N ALA A 7 7.55 -30.80 35.48
CA ALA A 7 7.08 -30.47 34.13
C ALA A 7 7.99 -29.41 33.47
N PRO A 8 8.07 -29.38 32.12
CA PRO A 8 8.87 -28.40 31.41
C PRO A 8 8.24 -27.01 31.46
N THR A 9 9.06 -26.00 31.76
CA THR A 9 8.75 -24.58 31.75
C THR A 9 8.25 -24.13 30.39
N THR A 10 7.04 -23.61 30.36
CA THR A 10 6.42 -22.96 29.20
C THR A 10 7.09 -21.59 29.03
N GLU A 11 7.91 -21.45 27.99
CA GLU A 11 8.47 -20.18 27.58
C GLU A 11 7.32 -19.31 27.04
N GLN A 12 6.93 -18.33 27.84
CA GLN A 12 5.88 -17.38 27.51
C GLN A 12 6.34 -16.51 26.33
N ALA A 13 5.67 -16.66 25.19
CA ALA A 13 5.77 -15.74 24.08
C ALA A 13 5.49 -14.30 24.56
N ALA A 14 6.43 -13.40 24.32
CA ALA A 14 6.31 -11.99 24.65
C ALA A 14 5.08 -11.39 23.94
N PRO A 15 4.23 -10.61 24.64
CA PRO A 15 3.14 -9.90 23.99
C PRO A 15 3.73 -8.81 23.09
N THR A 16 3.36 -8.84 21.81
CA THR A 16 3.62 -7.77 20.85
C THR A 16 2.79 -6.57 21.28
N ALA A 17 3.42 -5.67 22.03
CA ALA A 17 2.80 -4.44 22.51
C ALA A 17 2.66 -3.45 21.35
N THR A 18 1.47 -3.43 20.75
CA THR A 18 0.94 -2.21 20.13
C THR A 18 0.61 -1.27 21.27
N VAL A 19 1.58 -0.47 21.71
CA VAL A 19 1.34 0.59 22.69
C VAL A 19 0.54 1.67 21.98
N ALA A 20 -0.77 1.66 22.15
CA ALA A 20 -1.60 2.81 21.83
C ALA A 20 -1.01 4.04 22.55
N PRO A 21 -0.99 5.24 21.95
CA PRO A 21 -0.54 6.43 22.67
C PRO A 21 -1.57 6.71 23.78
N GLU A 22 -1.28 6.19 24.97
CA GLU A 22 -2.04 6.48 26.18
C GLU A 22 -1.91 7.98 26.46
N GLY A 23 -3.04 8.68 26.55
CA GLY A 23 -3.09 10.06 27.04
C GLY A 23 -3.36 11.17 26.03
N ARG A 24 -3.41 10.90 24.71
CA ARG A 24 -3.84 11.94 23.74
C ARG A 24 -5.37 12.04 23.69
N ARG A 25 -5.91 13.27 23.74
CA ARG A 25 -7.34 13.51 23.47
C ARG A 25 -7.66 13.12 22.03
N MET A 26 -8.62 12.21 21.85
CA MET A 26 -9.08 11.81 20.54
C MET A 26 -9.54 13.02 19.72
N LEU A 27 -9.21 13.03 18.43
CA LEU A 27 -9.78 13.97 17.48
C LEU A 27 -11.30 13.79 17.42
N ARG A 28 -12.04 14.86 17.12
CA ARG A 28 -13.51 14.78 17.01
C ARG A 28 -13.98 13.69 16.04
N ILE A 29 -13.23 13.48 14.97
CA ILE A 29 -13.50 12.44 13.97
C ILE A 29 -13.32 11.02 14.56
N GLU A 30 -12.27 10.79 15.33
CA GLU A 30 -11.99 9.51 15.99
C GLU A 30 -13.05 9.17 17.03
N ALA A 31 -13.42 10.15 17.85
CA ALA A 31 -14.47 10.00 18.86
C ALA A 31 -15.81 9.61 18.20
N ARG A 32 -16.20 10.33 17.14
CA ARG A 32 -17.41 10.01 16.38
C ARG A 32 -17.35 8.61 15.76
N ASN A 33 -16.22 8.24 15.17
CA ASN A 33 -16.06 6.93 14.57
C ASN A 33 -16.19 5.81 15.63
N ALA A 34 -15.63 6.02 16.82
CA ALA A 34 -15.67 5.07 17.93
C ALA A 34 -17.09 4.83 18.50
N GLU A 35 -18.05 5.71 18.21
CA GLU A 35 -19.47 5.48 18.53
C GLU A 35 -20.06 4.31 17.73
N THR A 36 -19.48 3.96 16.58
CA THR A 36 -19.89 2.79 15.79
C THR A 36 -19.06 1.56 16.21
N PRO A 37 -19.70 0.49 16.74
CA PRO A 37 -19.01 -0.74 17.12
C PRO A 37 -18.27 -1.38 15.94
N ILE A 38 -17.25 -2.19 16.23
CA ILE A 38 -16.55 -2.96 15.20
C ILE A 38 -17.50 -3.94 14.53
N GLU A 39 -17.47 -3.92 13.19
CA GLU A 39 -18.36 -4.69 12.34
C GLU A 39 -17.91 -6.16 12.29
N ARG A 40 -18.88 -7.07 12.30
CA ARG A 40 -18.59 -8.49 12.13
C ARG A 40 -18.14 -8.75 10.69
N LYS A 41 -16.92 -9.25 10.53
CA LYS A 41 -16.39 -9.67 9.23
C LYS A 41 -17.25 -10.81 8.65
N PRO A 42 -17.67 -10.72 7.38
CA PRO A 42 -18.44 -11.78 6.73
C PRO A 42 -17.56 -13.01 6.45
N PRO A 43 -18.16 -14.18 6.20
CA PRO A 43 -17.42 -15.45 6.15
C PRO A 43 -16.38 -15.56 5.03
N TRP A 44 -16.48 -14.72 3.98
CA TRP A 44 -15.52 -14.68 2.87
C TRP A 44 -14.27 -13.83 3.15
N ILE A 45 -14.25 -13.02 4.23
CA ILE A 45 -13.06 -12.29 4.66
C ILE A 45 -12.23 -13.19 5.57
N LYS A 46 -11.54 -14.15 4.94
CA LYS A 46 -10.66 -15.11 5.62
C LYS A 46 -9.41 -15.33 4.80
N VAL A 47 -8.26 -15.42 5.48
CA VAL A 47 -7.01 -15.82 4.85
C VAL A 47 -6.56 -17.16 5.39
N LYS A 48 -6.06 -18.00 4.48
CA LYS A 48 -5.33 -19.22 4.86
C LYS A 48 -3.88 -18.84 5.09
N ALA A 49 -3.45 -18.77 6.35
CA ALA A 49 -2.04 -18.61 6.67
C ALA A 49 -1.27 -19.87 6.24
N LYS A 50 -0.22 -19.68 5.44
CA LYS A 50 0.77 -20.71 5.13
C LYS A 50 2.13 -20.20 5.57
N MET A 51 2.74 -20.83 6.56
CA MET A 51 4.06 -20.45 7.05
C MET A 51 5.10 -21.35 6.39
N GLY A 52 5.53 -20.97 5.19
CA GLY A 52 6.57 -21.68 4.46
C GLY A 52 7.99 -21.28 4.87
N PRO A 53 9.01 -21.95 4.32
CA PRO A 53 10.42 -21.65 4.60
C PRO A 53 10.80 -20.23 4.17
N GLU A 54 10.29 -19.76 3.02
CA GLU A 54 10.58 -18.41 2.48
C GLU A 54 10.00 -17.33 3.40
N TYR A 55 8.74 -17.46 3.84
CA TYR A 55 8.16 -16.55 4.84
C TYR A 55 9.02 -16.46 6.12
N THR A 56 9.49 -17.59 6.64
CA THR A 56 10.27 -17.64 7.88
C THR A 56 11.63 -16.94 7.70
N GLN A 57 12.27 -17.15 6.54
CA GLN A 57 13.51 -16.51 6.18
C GLN A 57 13.36 -14.99 6.05
N LEU A 58 12.35 -14.52 5.31
CA LEU A 58 12.07 -13.09 5.14
C LEU A 58 11.78 -12.43 6.49
N ARG A 59 11.02 -13.08 7.38
CA ARG A 59 10.73 -12.57 8.73
C ARG A 59 11.98 -12.39 9.57
N GLY A 60 12.88 -13.36 9.54
CA GLY A 60 14.16 -13.28 10.26
C GLY A 60 15.05 -12.16 9.74
N LEU A 61 15.03 -11.91 8.43
CA LEU A 61 15.81 -10.85 7.80
C LEU A 61 15.27 -9.45 8.15
N VAL A 62 13.98 -9.21 7.97
CA VAL A 62 13.34 -7.90 8.30
C VAL A 62 13.60 -7.51 9.76
N SER A 63 13.50 -8.48 10.69
CA SER A 63 13.77 -8.23 12.10
C SER A 63 15.23 -7.94 12.42
N ARG A 64 16.18 -8.53 11.69
CA ARG A 64 17.62 -8.35 11.92
C ARG A 64 18.12 -7.01 11.37
N GLU A 65 17.61 -6.61 10.21
CA GLU A 65 18.01 -5.37 9.53
C GLU A 65 17.24 -4.13 10.04
N GLY A 66 16.31 -4.30 11.00
CA GLY A 66 15.58 -3.19 11.63
C GLY A 66 14.66 -2.43 10.66
N LEU A 67 14.03 -3.13 9.72
CA LEU A 67 13.21 -2.52 8.67
C LEU A 67 11.73 -2.48 9.03
N HIS A 68 11.03 -1.46 8.53
CA HIS A 68 9.57 -1.41 8.55
C HIS A 68 8.99 -1.89 7.22
N THR A 69 8.07 -2.85 7.29
CA THR A 69 7.31 -3.28 6.12
C THR A 69 5.84 -2.93 6.29
N VAL A 70 5.20 -2.41 5.24
CA VAL A 70 3.73 -2.21 5.26
C VAL A 70 3.00 -3.52 5.47
N CYS A 71 3.61 -4.64 5.07
CA CYS A 71 3.10 -5.98 5.34
C CYS A 71 2.82 -6.20 6.83
N GLN A 72 3.71 -5.72 7.71
CA GLN A 72 3.58 -5.81 9.16
C GLN A 72 2.79 -4.63 9.75
N GLU A 73 3.17 -3.40 9.41
CA GLU A 73 2.62 -2.19 10.05
C GLU A 73 1.12 -1.97 9.74
N ALA A 74 0.69 -2.32 8.53
CA ALA A 74 -0.71 -2.22 8.12
C ALA A 74 -1.52 -3.49 8.39
N GLY A 75 -0.96 -4.46 9.12
CA GLY A 75 -1.63 -5.72 9.45
C GLY A 75 -2.08 -6.51 8.21
N CYS A 76 -1.24 -6.54 7.16
CA CYS A 76 -1.65 -7.07 5.87
C CYS A 76 -1.97 -8.57 5.96
N PRO A 77 -3.18 -8.99 5.57
CA PRO A 77 -3.57 -10.38 5.70
C PRO A 77 -2.84 -11.29 4.69
N ASN A 78 -2.24 -10.72 3.65
CA ASN A 78 -1.58 -11.46 2.56
C ASN A 78 -0.08 -11.72 2.78
N ILE A 79 0.48 -11.32 3.93
CA ILE A 79 1.92 -11.41 4.21
C ILE A 79 2.50 -12.81 3.95
N TYR A 80 1.74 -13.85 4.31
CA TYR A 80 2.14 -15.25 4.14
C TYR A 80 2.28 -15.68 2.68
N GLU A 81 1.42 -15.14 1.81
CA GLU A 81 1.44 -15.47 0.38
C GLU A 81 2.51 -14.66 -0.34
N CYS A 82 2.54 -13.34 -0.13
CA CYS A 82 3.48 -12.45 -0.81
C CYS A 82 4.95 -12.79 -0.46
N TRP A 83 5.24 -13.06 0.81
CA TRP A 83 6.61 -13.37 1.23
C TRP A 83 7.09 -14.74 0.74
N GLU A 84 6.16 -15.68 0.53
CA GLU A 84 6.50 -16.97 -0.08
C GLU A 84 6.90 -16.79 -1.56
N ASP A 85 6.27 -15.84 -2.26
CA ASP A 85 6.60 -15.50 -3.65
C ASP A 85 7.82 -14.57 -3.80
N ARG A 86 8.47 -14.21 -2.68
CA ARG A 86 9.54 -13.20 -2.59
C ARG A 86 9.13 -11.82 -3.14
N GLU A 87 7.95 -11.38 -2.72
CA GLU A 87 7.47 -10.02 -2.87
C GLU A 87 7.29 -9.38 -1.48
N ALA A 88 7.80 -8.17 -1.30
CA ALA A 88 7.67 -7.43 -0.05
C ALA A 88 7.40 -5.94 -0.32
N THR A 89 6.74 -5.29 0.64
CA THR A 89 6.46 -3.86 0.60
C THR A 89 7.16 -3.15 1.76
N PHE A 90 8.10 -2.26 1.45
CA PHE A 90 8.84 -1.46 2.42
C PHE A 90 8.14 -0.13 2.68
N LEU A 91 8.22 0.35 3.92
CA LEU A 91 7.75 1.67 4.32
C LEU A 91 8.95 2.58 4.62
N ILE A 92 9.20 3.58 3.77
CA ILE A 92 10.26 4.58 3.96
C ILE A 92 9.75 5.87 4.61
N GLY A 93 10.66 6.62 5.21
CA GLY A 93 10.38 7.90 5.87
C GLY A 93 9.88 7.75 7.31
N GLY A 94 10.01 6.55 7.88
CA GLY A 94 9.57 6.20 9.24
C GLY A 94 8.13 5.68 9.33
N ASP A 95 7.64 5.55 10.56
CA ASP A 95 6.31 5.02 10.92
C ASP A 95 5.28 6.10 11.32
N GLN A 96 5.70 7.36 11.41
CA GLN A 96 4.86 8.51 11.72
C GLN A 96 4.61 9.35 10.47
N CYS A 97 3.35 9.43 10.04
CA CYS A 97 2.92 10.21 8.90
C CYS A 97 2.51 11.63 9.31
N THR A 98 2.91 12.63 8.50
CA THR A 98 2.47 14.02 8.68
C THR A 98 1.01 14.24 8.31
N ARG A 99 0.40 13.29 7.60
CA ARG A 99 -1.00 13.32 7.18
C ARG A 99 -1.82 12.26 7.90
N ARG A 100 -3.14 12.49 7.94
CA ARG A 100 -4.12 11.54 8.47
C ARG A 100 -5.16 11.19 7.42
N CYS A 101 -5.25 9.91 7.09
CA CYS A 101 -6.32 9.34 6.28
C CYS A 101 -7.18 8.44 7.18
N ASP A 102 -8.51 8.56 7.11
CA ASP A 102 -9.41 7.94 8.11
C ASP A 102 -9.53 6.40 7.99
N PHE A 103 -8.94 5.83 6.93
CA PHE A 103 -8.81 4.38 6.71
C PHE A 103 -7.43 3.82 7.08
N CYS A 104 -6.41 4.67 7.21
CA CYS A 104 -5.01 4.24 7.27
C CYS A 104 -4.60 3.97 8.72
N GLN A 105 -3.93 2.84 8.95
CA GLN A 105 -3.46 2.42 10.27
C GLN A 105 -2.12 3.05 10.66
N ILE A 106 -1.36 3.62 9.71
CA ILE A 106 -0.08 4.27 10.00
C ILE A 106 -0.35 5.48 10.90
N ASP A 107 0.45 5.61 11.95
CA ASP A 107 0.26 6.64 12.95
C ASP A 107 0.45 8.04 12.37
N THR A 108 -0.37 8.98 12.84
CA THR A 108 -0.18 10.40 12.54
C THR A 108 0.63 11.03 13.66
N GLY A 109 1.77 11.62 13.33
CA GLY A 109 2.67 12.19 14.31
C GLY A 109 3.69 13.14 13.72
N LYS A 110 4.58 13.65 14.57
CA LYS A 110 5.79 14.33 14.12
C LYS A 110 6.80 13.24 13.73
N PRO A 111 7.27 13.19 12.47
CA PRO A 111 8.29 12.23 12.07
C PRO A 111 9.57 12.38 12.91
N ALA A 112 10.34 11.29 12.98
CA ALA A 112 11.70 11.32 13.51
C ALA A 112 12.63 12.17 12.63
N GLU A 113 13.87 12.35 13.07
CA GLU A 113 14.88 13.01 12.24
C GLU A 113 15.06 12.29 10.90
N PHE A 114 15.37 13.08 9.87
CA PHE A 114 15.51 12.57 8.52
C PHE A 114 16.74 11.66 8.40
N ASP A 115 16.53 10.44 7.90
CA ASP A 115 17.57 9.45 7.71
C ASP A 115 17.94 9.34 6.22
N ALA A 116 19.07 9.93 5.84
CA ALA A 116 19.57 9.89 4.48
C ALA A 116 20.20 8.53 4.08
N ASP A 117 20.44 7.62 5.04
CA ASP A 117 21.01 6.29 4.79
C ASP A 117 19.92 5.21 4.59
N GLU A 118 18.66 5.53 4.86
CA GLU A 118 17.52 4.62 4.67
C GLU A 118 17.45 4.02 3.24
N PRO A 119 17.63 4.78 2.14
CA PRO A 119 17.67 4.22 0.79
C PRO A 119 18.66 3.07 0.59
N ARG A 120 19.88 3.21 1.12
CA ARG A 120 20.93 2.19 1.02
C ARG A 120 20.51 0.91 1.77
N ARG A 121 19.99 1.05 2.98
CA ARG A 121 19.54 -0.11 3.79
C ARG A 121 18.38 -0.84 3.15
N VAL A 122 17.43 -0.12 2.54
CA VAL A 122 16.34 -0.74 1.77
C VAL A 122 16.90 -1.53 0.59
N ALA A 123 17.82 -0.96 -0.19
CA ALA A 123 18.45 -1.65 -1.31
C ALA A 123 19.20 -2.93 -0.88
N GLU A 124 20.00 -2.85 0.19
CA GLU A 124 20.69 -4.01 0.77
C GLU A 124 19.73 -5.11 1.20
N SER A 125 18.58 -4.72 1.72
CA SER A 125 17.53 -5.65 2.15
C SER A 125 16.86 -6.33 0.97
N VAL A 126 16.52 -5.56 -0.08
CA VAL A 126 16.00 -6.10 -1.35
C VAL A 126 16.98 -7.12 -1.94
N ALA A 127 18.28 -6.79 -1.95
CA ALA A 127 19.33 -7.68 -2.45
C ALA A 127 19.49 -8.93 -1.57
N ALA A 128 19.54 -8.78 -0.24
CA ALA A 128 19.71 -9.89 0.70
C ALA A 128 18.50 -10.85 0.72
N MET A 129 17.30 -10.33 0.48
CA MET A 129 16.08 -11.13 0.32
C MET A 129 15.98 -11.79 -1.07
N GLY A 130 16.81 -11.37 -2.04
CA GLY A 130 16.76 -11.85 -3.41
C GLY A 130 15.38 -11.63 -4.05
N LEU A 131 14.77 -10.47 -3.81
CA LEU A 131 13.45 -10.14 -4.37
C LEU A 131 13.55 -9.97 -5.88
N ARG A 132 12.56 -10.50 -6.60
CA ARG A 132 12.39 -10.24 -8.04
C ARG A 132 11.60 -8.97 -8.31
N TYR A 133 10.77 -8.58 -7.34
CA TYR A 133 9.95 -7.39 -7.42
C TYR A 133 9.80 -6.79 -6.03
N ALA A 134 10.14 -5.51 -5.88
CA ALA A 134 10.04 -4.78 -4.62
C ALA A 134 8.99 -3.68 -4.76
N THR A 135 8.06 -3.60 -3.81
CA THR A 135 7.19 -2.42 -3.70
C THR A 135 7.73 -1.50 -2.62
N ILE A 136 7.95 -0.25 -2.97
CA ILE A 136 8.38 0.79 -2.04
C ILE A 136 7.21 1.75 -1.87
N THR A 137 6.87 2.03 -0.62
CA THR A 137 5.93 3.09 -0.28
C THR A 137 6.46 3.82 0.95
N GLY A 138 5.81 4.89 1.36
CA GLY A 138 6.26 5.63 2.52
C GLY A 138 5.16 6.49 3.11
N VAL A 139 5.52 7.19 4.17
CA VAL A 139 4.66 8.21 4.76
C VAL A 139 4.75 9.52 4.00
N ALA A 140 3.75 10.39 4.18
CA ALA A 140 3.86 11.77 3.75
C ALA A 140 4.83 12.51 4.69
N ARG A 141 5.75 13.28 4.10
CA ARG A 141 6.78 14.05 4.81
C ARG A 141 6.63 15.55 4.55
N ASP A 142 5.46 16.10 4.88
CA ASP A 142 5.18 17.54 4.75
C ASP A 142 6.09 18.40 5.67
N ASP A 143 6.86 17.78 6.57
CA ASP A 143 7.90 18.40 7.40
C ASP A 143 9.21 18.67 6.64
N LEU A 144 9.44 17.99 5.50
CA LEU A 144 10.62 18.18 4.67
C LEU A 144 10.38 19.22 3.57
N PRO A 145 11.40 20.03 3.20
CA PRO A 145 11.25 21.07 2.17
C PRO A 145 10.82 20.54 0.79
N ASP A 146 11.23 19.32 0.43
CA ASP A 146 10.91 18.64 -0.82
C ASP A 146 9.78 17.60 -0.67
N GLY A 147 9.08 17.59 0.47
CA GLY A 147 8.05 16.60 0.76
C GLY A 147 8.57 15.15 0.87
N GLY A 148 9.89 14.94 0.88
CA GLY A 148 10.56 13.65 0.81
C GLY A 148 10.81 13.13 -0.61
N ALA A 149 10.65 13.94 -1.67
CA ALA A 149 10.84 13.51 -3.05
C ALA A 149 12.20 12.83 -3.29
N TRP A 150 13.29 13.39 -2.76
CA TRP A 150 14.62 12.80 -2.85
C TRP A 150 14.67 11.40 -2.22
N LEU A 151 14.04 11.19 -1.07
CA LEU A 151 14.06 9.91 -0.34
C LEU A 151 13.44 8.79 -1.17
N TYR A 152 12.29 9.07 -1.79
CA TYR A 152 11.60 8.11 -2.65
C TYR A 152 12.43 7.80 -3.90
N ALA A 153 12.93 8.84 -4.58
CA ALA A 153 13.72 8.70 -5.80
C ALA A 153 15.04 7.96 -5.54
N GLU A 154 15.73 8.30 -4.46
CA GLU A 154 17.01 7.70 -4.09
C GLU A 154 16.86 6.23 -3.70
N THR A 155 15.76 5.86 -3.03
CA THR A 155 15.49 4.46 -2.71
C THR A 155 15.39 3.59 -3.97
N VAL A 156 14.69 4.07 -5.00
CA VAL A 156 14.62 3.35 -6.29
C VAL A 156 16.01 3.27 -6.94
N ARG A 157 16.76 4.38 -6.99
CA ARG A 157 18.11 4.41 -7.58
C ARG A 157 19.06 3.41 -6.91
N GLN A 158 19.05 3.34 -5.57
CA GLN A 158 19.89 2.42 -4.81
C GLN A 158 19.50 0.95 -5.07
N ILE A 159 18.20 0.65 -5.17
CA ILE A 159 17.74 -0.72 -5.50
C ILE A 159 18.22 -1.13 -6.89
N HIS A 160 18.01 -0.29 -7.91
CA HIS A 160 18.44 -0.60 -9.28
C HIS A 160 19.98 -0.75 -9.38
N ALA A 161 20.73 0.06 -8.62
CA ALA A 161 22.19 -0.02 -8.58
C ALA A 161 22.70 -1.32 -7.96
N LEU A 162 22.06 -1.79 -6.88
CA LEU A 162 22.52 -2.97 -6.13
C LEU A 162 21.94 -4.29 -6.68
N GLN A 163 20.73 -4.26 -7.26
CA GLN A 163 20.03 -5.43 -7.78
C GLN A 163 19.32 -5.09 -9.10
N SER A 164 20.08 -5.08 -10.20
CA SER A 164 19.60 -4.72 -11.54
C SER A 164 18.52 -5.64 -12.11
N GLY A 165 18.31 -6.83 -11.53
CA GLY A 165 17.24 -7.76 -11.92
C GLY A 165 15.92 -7.60 -11.16
N CYS A 166 15.82 -6.66 -10.21
CA CYS A 166 14.62 -6.44 -9.41
C CYS A 166 13.77 -5.30 -10.00
N GLY A 167 12.52 -5.60 -10.36
CA GLY A 167 11.56 -4.56 -10.71
C GLY A 167 11.08 -3.80 -9.48
N VAL A 168 10.86 -2.50 -9.61
CA VAL A 168 10.47 -1.61 -8.51
C VAL A 168 9.11 -0.96 -8.80
N GLU A 169 8.14 -1.21 -7.92
CA GLU A 169 6.90 -0.43 -7.86
C GLU A 169 7.02 0.63 -6.78
N LEU A 170 6.86 1.90 -7.12
CA LEU A 170 6.93 3.02 -6.19
C LEU A 170 5.53 3.60 -5.95
N LEU A 171 4.95 3.36 -4.76
CA LEU A 171 3.67 3.91 -4.32
C LEU A 171 3.87 5.19 -3.51
N ILE A 172 3.51 6.33 -4.10
CA ILE A 172 3.88 7.66 -3.61
C ILE A 172 2.72 8.44 -2.98
N PRO A 173 3.02 9.38 -2.05
CA PRO A 173 2.11 10.48 -1.74
C PRO A 173 1.94 11.40 -2.96
N ASP A 174 1.12 12.43 -2.84
CA ASP A 174 0.87 13.32 -3.99
C ASP A 174 1.97 14.38 -4.19
N PHE A 175 2.90 14.54 -3.24
CA PHE A 175 3.89 15.64 -3.21
C PHE A 175 3.26 17.02 -3.48
N ASN A 176 1.99 17.19 -3.08
CA ASN A 176 1.15 18.34 -3.42
C ASN A 176 1.07 18.68 -4.93
N ALA A 177 1.40 17.71 -5.79
CA ALA A 177 1.57 17.85 -7.23
C ALA A 177 2.55 18.96 -7.64
N VAL A 178 3.59 19.19 -6.83
CA VAL A 178 4.69 20.12 -7.16
C VAL A 178 5.49 19.49 -8.31
N PRO A 179 5.54 20.12 -9.51
CA PRO A 179 6.13 19.50 -10.70
C PRO A 179 7.58 19.08 -10.51
N GLU A 180 8.39 19.86 -9.80
CA GLU A 180 9.81 19.57 -9.58
C GLU A 180 10.01 18.33 -8.69
N GLN A 181 9.18 18.16 -7.66
CA GLN A 181 9.21 17.01 -6.77
C GLN A 181 8.76 15.74 -7.49
N LEU A 182 7.70 15.84 -8.30
CA LEU A 182 7.23 14.74 -9.13
C LEU A 182 8.27 14.35 -10.18
N ALA A 183 8.88 15.32 -10.86
CA ALA A 183 9.93 15.07 -11.85
C ALA A 183 11.15 14.37 -11.25
N GLU A 184 11.57 14.73 -10.03
CA GLU A 184 12.65 14.04 -9.33
C GLU A 184 12.32 12.56 -9.08
N VAL A 185 11.11 12.29 -8.61
CA VAL A 185 10.62 10.93 -8.35
C VAL A 185 10.47 10.14 -9.65
N PHE A 186 9.91 10.72 -10.71
CA PHE A 186 9.76 10.05 -12.00
C PHE A 186 11.11 9.76 -12.66
N GLY A 187 12.08 10.66 -12.46
CA GLY A 187 13.45 10.51 -12.94
C GLY A 187 14.20 9.31 -12.36
N SER A 188 13.74 8.70 -11.26
CA SER A 188 14.30 7.44 -10.76
C SER A 188 13.83 6.20 -11.53
N ARG A 189 12.90 6.36 -12.48
CA ARG A 189 12.43 5.32 -13.42
C ARG A 189 11.97 4.01 -12.77
N PRO A 190 11.06 4.02 -11.78
CA PRO A 190 10.46 2.77 -11.30
C PRO A 190 9.69 2.09 -12.44
N GLU A 191 9.68 0.76 -12.46
CA GLU A 191 8.91 -0.05 -13.40
C GLU A 191 7.41 0.27 -13.34
N VAL A 192 6.88 0.55 -12.14
CA VAL A 192 5.51 1.04 -11.93
C VAL A 192 5.51 2.22 -10.96
N LEU A 193 4.89 3.33 -11.36
CA LEU A 193 4.58 4.45 -10.47
C LEU A 193 3.12 4.34 -10.04
N ALA A 194 2.91 4.09 -8.74
CA ALA A 194 1.59 4.01 -8.16
C ALA A 194 1.24 5.29 -7.37
N HIS A 195 0.05 5.83 -7.59
CA HIS A 195 -0.55 6.84 -6.70
C HIS A 195 -2.03 6.52 -6.53
N ASN A 196 -2.40 6.13 -5.31
CA ASN A 196 -3.77 5.72 -5.05
C ASN A 196 -4.70 6.91 -4.88
N VAL A 197 -5.86 6.91 -5.54
CA VAL A 197 -6.98 7.83 -5.23
C VAL A 197 -7.80 7.31 -4.04
N GLU A 198 -7.83 6.00 -3.82
CA GLU A 198 -8.47 5.27 -2.72
C GLU A 198 -9.99 5.30 -2.67
N THR A 199 -10.65 6.39 -3.07
CA THR A 199 -12.11 6.51 -2.97
C THR A 199 -12.68 7.53 -3.94
N VAL A 200 -14.01 7.64 -3.97
CA VAL A 200 -14.78 8.45 -4.91
C VAL A 200 -14.88 9.93 -4.47
N PRO A 201 -15.11 10.87 -5.40
CA PRO A 201 -15.06 12.32 -5.12
C PRO A 201 -15.90 12.78 -3.92
N ARG A 202 -17.14 12.29 -3.79
CA ARG A 202 -18.10 12.72 -2.76
C ARG A 202 -17.59 12.51 -1.33
N ILE A 203 -16.92 11.37 -1.08
CA ILE A 203 -16.40 11.04 0.26
C ILE A 203 -14.90 11.31 0.41
N PHE A 204 -14.20 11.64 -0.68
CA PHE A 204 -12.75 11.84 -0.69
C PHE A 204 -12.25 12.80 0.39
N LYS A 205 -12.82 14.00 0.52
CA LYS A 205 -12.38 14.98 1.53
C LYS A 205 -12.59 14.50 2.98
N ARG A 206 -13.58 13.63 3.20
CA ARG A 206 -13.83 13.03 4.52
C ARG A 206 -12.78 11.98 4.85
N ILE A 207 -12.42 11.15 3.86
CA ILE A 207 -11.50 10.03 4.03
C ILE A 207 -10.02 10.47 3.97
N ARG A 208 -9.68 11.41 3.08
CA ARG A 208 -8.32 11.90 2.81
C ARG A 208 -8.27 13.44 2.82
N PRO A 209 -8.45 14.09 3.97
CA PRO A 209 -8.60 15.55 4.07
C PRO A 209 -7.38 16.36 3.59
N ALA A 210 -6.18 15.77 3.63
CA ALA A 210 -4.93 16.39 3.16
C ALA A 210 -4.71 16.25 1.64
N PHE A 211 -5.51 15.44 0.95
CA PHE A 211 -5.40 15.20 -0.50
C PHE A 211 -6.59 15.84 -1.24
N ARG A 212 -6.52 15.91 -2.57
CA ARG A 212 -7.66 16.30 -3.44
C ARG A 212 -7.78 15.29 -4.57
N TYR A 213 -9.01 14.88 -4.90
CA TYR A 213 -9.26 13.86 -5.93
C TYR A 213 -8.62 14.25 -7.27
N GLU A 214 -8.92 15.45 -7.77
CA GLU A 214 -8.35 15.97 -9.02
C GLU A 214 -6.82 16.08 -9.01
N ARG A 215 -6.23 16.42 -7.85
CA ARG A 215 -4.78 16.49 -7.70
C ARG A 215 -4.15 15.11 -7.75
N SER A 216 -4.78 14.12 -7.14
CA SER A 216 -4.34 12.72 -7.22
C SER A 216 -4.44 12.18 -8.65
N LEU A 217 -5.49 12.53 -9.40
CA LEU A 217 -5.56 12.20 -10.83
C LEU A 217 -4.47 12.92 -11.64
N ASP A 218 -4.13 14.16 -11.28
CA ASP A 218 -3.07 14.92 -11.94
C ASP A 218 -1.68 14.28 -11.75
N VAL A 219 -1.38 13.74 -10.57
CA VAL A 219 -0.15 12.96 -10.33
C VAL A 219 -0.05 11.78 -11.31
N ILE A 220 -1.16 11.05 -11.53
CA ILE A 220 -1.21 9.94 -12.49
C ILE A 220 -1.01 10.44 -13.93
N ARG A 221 -1.67 11.54 -14.32
CA ARG A 221 -1.49 12.17 -15.64
C ARG A 221 -0.04 12.54 -15.91
N GLN A 222 0.62 13.18 -14.94
CA GLN A 222 2.01 13.59 -15.07
C GLN A 222 2.96 12.39 -15.16
N ALA A 223 2.75 11.34 -14.33
CA ALA A 223 3.56 10.12 -14.39
C ALA A 223 3.39 9.40 -15.75
N ARG A 224 2.17 9.35 -16.29
CA ARG A 224 1.90 8.77 -17.62
C ARG A 224 2.55 9.60 -18.73
N ALA A 225 2.49 10.93 -18.64
CA ALA A 225 3.13 11.82 -19.61
C ALA A 225 4.66 11.68 -19.60
N ASP A 226 5.27 11.30 -18.46
CA ASP A 226 6.69 10.97 -18.37
C ASP A 226 7.04 9.53 -18.84
N GLY A 227 6.04 8.77 -19.32
CA GLY A 227 6.21 7.46 -19.94
C GLY A 227 6.20 6.26 -18.97
N LEU A 228 5.97 6.49 -17.68
CA LEU A 228 5.95 5.43 -16.67
C LEU A 228 4.68 4.56 -16.82
N VAL A 229 4.76 3.29 -16.40
CA VAL A 229 3.54 2.49 -16.15
C VAL A 229 2.89 3.04 -14.90
N THR A 230 1.61 3.39 -14.98
CA THR A 230 0.90 4.01 -13.86
C THR A 230 -0.12 3.08 -13.21
N LYS A 231 -0.26 3.21 -11.88
CA LYS A 231 -1.15 2.38 -11.09
C LYS A 231 -1.92 3.17 -10.04
N SER A 232 -3.13 2.74 -9.74
CA SER A 232 -3.92 3.27 -8.63
C SER A 232 -4.72 2.18 -7.92
N ASN A 233 -5.47 2.58 -6.89
CA ASN A 233 -6.30 1.70 -6.08
C ASN A 233 -7.62 2.37 -5.69
N LEU A 234 -8.68 1.56 -5.59
CA LEU A 234 -9.96 1.91 -4.97
C LEU A 234 -10.25 0.98 -3.80
N ILE A 235 -10.53 1.58 -2.64
CA ILE A 235 -10.96 0.90 -1.42
C ILE A 235 -12.49 1.06 -1.31
N LEU A 236 -13.19 -0.05 -1.28
CA LEU A 236 -14.65 -0.12 -1.22
C LEU A 236 -15.16 -0.42 0.20
N GLY A 237 -16.41 -0.08 0.49
CA GLY A 237 -17.04 -0.22 1.79
C GLY A 237 -16.84 0.98 2.72
N MET A 238 -16.49 2.14 2.17
CA MET A 238 -16.32 3.40 2.93
C MET A 238 -17.49 4.38 2.72
N GLY A 239 -18.47 4.03 1.88
CA GLY A 239 -19.73 4.74 1.74
C GLY A 239 -19.99 5.22 0.32
N GLU A 240 -19.14 4.82 -0.62
CA GLU A 240 -19.33 4.96 -2.05
C GLU A 240 -20.51 4.10 -2.57
N GLU A 241 -21.14 4.59 -3.63
CA GLU A 241 -22.16 3.87 -4.39
C GLU A 241 -21.53 3.21 -5.63
N ARG A 242 -22.14 2.14 -6.14
CA ARG A 242 -21.61 1.38 -7.28
C ARG A 242 -21.36 2.25 -8.52
N ALA A 243 -22.25 3.19 -8.80
CA ALA A 243 -22.11 4.13 -9.93
C ALA A 243 -20.94 5.12 -9.73
N GLU A 244 -20.64 5.51 -8.49
CA GLU A 244 -19.50 6.37 -8.20
C GLU A 244 -18.17 5.61 -8.39
N VAL A 245 -18.16 4.31 -8.10
CA VAL A 245 -17.00 3.44 -8.37
C VAL A 245 -16.76 3.32 -9.88
N SER A 246 -17.82 3.09 -10.67
CA SER A 246 -17.75 3.10 -12.14
C SER A 246 -17.19 4.42 -12.68
N GLN A 247 -17.67 5.56 -12.17
CA GLN A 247 -17.15 6.86 -12.58
C GLN A 247 -15.67 7.00 -12.21
N ALA A 248 -15.28 6.62 -11.00
CA ALA A 248 -13.88 6.71 -10.57
C ALA A 248 -12.94 5.81 -11.40
N LEU A 249 -13.40 4.66 -11.89
CA LEU A 249 -12.63 3.83 -12.82
C LEU A 249 -12.41 4.54 -14.16
N ARG A 250 -13.44 5.22 -14.69
CA ARG A 250 -13.33 6.04 -15.91
C ARG A 250 -12.38 7.21 -15.71
N ASP A 251 -12.54 7.96 -14.62
CA ASP A 251 -11.68 9.10 -14.29
C ASP A 251 -10.20 8.69 -14.18
N LEU A 252 -9.92 7.55 -13.55
CA LEU A 252 -8.57 6.99 -13.46
C LEU A 252 -8.01 6.59 -14.82
N HIS A 253 -8.79 5.90 -15.64
CA HIS A 253 -8.37 5.49 -16.97
C HIS A 253 -8.11 6.71 -17.88
N GLU A 254 -9.01 7.70 -17.85
CA GLU A 254 -8.85 8.98 -18.57
C GLU A 254 -7.62 9.76 -18.10
N ALA A 255 -7.27 9.67 -16.82
CA ALA A 255 -6.02 10.21 -16.28
C ALA A 255 -4.77 9.45 -16.75
N GLY A 256 -4.92 8.33 -17.45
CA GLY A 256 -3.82 7.54 -18.01
C GLY A 256 -3.37 6.37 -17.13
N CYS A 257 -4.13 6.04 -16.08
CA CYS A 257 -3.90 4.89 -15.20
C CYS A 257 -4.00 3.58 -15.97
N GLU A 258 -2.96 2.74 -15.93
CA GLU A 258 -2.93 1.47 -16.67
C GLU A 258 -3.26 0.27 -15.81
N LEU A 259 -2.87 0.32 -14.54
CA LEU A 259 -3.07 -0.75 -13.59
C LEU A 259 -4.03 -0.31 -12.48
N ILE A 260 -4.98 -1.16 -12.11
CA ILE A 260 -5.94 -0.85 -11.05
C ILE A 260 -6.14 -2.01 -10.10
N THR A 261 -6.07 -1.70 -8.81
CA THR A 261 -6.51 -2.61 -7.75
C THR A 261 -7.83 -2.13 -7.14
N ILE A 262 -8.75 -3.06 -6.89
CA ILE A 262 -10.07 -2.79 -6.29
C ILE A 262 -10.22 -3.70 -5.08
N THR A 263 -10.42 -3.12 -3.89
CA THR A 263 -10.31 -3.85 -2.63
C THR A 263 -11.43 -3.55 -1.63
N GLN A 264 -11.62 -4.41 -0.64
CA GLN A 264 -12.49 -4.16 0.51
C GLN A 264 -11.72 -3.41 1.61
N TYR A 265 -12.32 -2.34 2.11
CA TYR A 265 -11.92 -1.67 3.34
C TYR A 265 -12.02 -2.62 4.54
N LEU A 266 -10.92 -2.77 5.26
CA LEU A 266 -10.89 -3.44 6.57
C LEU A 266 -10.56 -2.39 7.63
N ARG A 267 -11.53 -2.10 8.49
CA ARG A 267 -11.38 -1.12 9.57
C ARG A 267 -10.27 -1.53 10.54
N PRO A 268 -9.20 -0.73 10.71
CA PRO A 268 -8.08 -1.11 11.58
C PRO A 268 -8.44 -1.07 13.08
N SER A 269 -9.23 -0.08 13.51
CA SER A 269 -9.64 0.08 14.91
C SER A 269 -10.93 0.89 15.03
N PRO A 270 -11.57 0.96 16.22
CA PRO A 270 -12.78 1.76 16.42
C PRO A 270 -12.59 3.25 16.10
N ARG A 271 -11.36 3.77 16.15
CA ARG A 271 -11.07 5.19 15.85
C ARG A 271 -11.11 5.51 14.35
N HIS A 272 -11.04 4.50 13.49
CA HIS A 272 -11.04 4.65 12.04
C HIS A 272 -12.46 4.63 11.48
N HIS A 273 -12.59 5.11 10.25
CA HIS A 273 -13.86 5.19 9.51
C HIS A 273 -14.63 3.86 9.63
N PRO A 274 -15.94 3.88 9.92
CA PRO A 274 -16.74 2.65 9.98
C PRO A 274 -16.86 1.95 8.62
N VAL A 275 -16.99 0.62 8.63
CA VAL A 275 -17.30 -0.13 7.40
C VAL A 275 -18.78 0.10 7.09
N THR A 276 -19.08 0.74 5.97
CA THR A 276 -20.47 1.02 5.57
C THR A 276 -21.10 -0.15 4.83
N ARG A 277 -20.27 -0.96 4.15
CA ARG A 277 -20.70 -2.09 3.33
C ARG A 277 -19.60 -3.13 3.21
N TRP A 278 -20.00 -4.40 3.27
CA TRP A 278 -19.17 -5.52 2.84
C TRP A 278 -19.52 -5.88 1.40
N VAL A 279 -18.64 -5.55 0.46
CA VAL A 279 -18.82 -5.86 -0.95
C VAL A 279 -18.73 -7.37 -1.15
N LYS A 280 -19.66 -7.93 -1.91
CA LYS A 280 -19.69 -9.37 -2.16
C LYS A 280 -18.62 -9.76 -3.20
N PRO A 281 -18.08 -10.99 -3.14
CA PRO A 281 -17.11 -11.46 -4.13
C PRO A 281 -17.57 -11.31 -5.58
N GLU A 282 -18.85 -11.52 -5.87
CA GLU A 282 -19.41 -11.42 -7.23
C GLU A 282 -19.33 -9.99 -7.76
N GLU A 283 -19.53 -8.99 -6.90
CA GLU A 283 -19.41 -7.58 -7.29
C GLU A 283 -17.97 -7.19 -7.63
N PHE A 284 -16.98 -7.81 -6.98
CA PHE A 284 -15.58 -7.63 -7.38
C PHE A 284 -15.30 -8.22 -8.76
N VAL A 285 -15.98 -9.32 -9.14
CA VAL A 285 -15.88 -9.89 -10.49
C VAL A 285 -16.47 -8.94 -11.51
N GLU A 286 -17.67 -8.41 -11.26
CA GLU A 286 -18.32 -7.41 -12.12
C GLU A 286 -17.45 -6.15 -12.30
N LEU A 287 -16.82 -5.68 -11.22
CA LEU A 287 -15.92 -4.52 -11.26
C LEU A 287 -14.62 -4.80 -12.03
N ARG A 288 -14.14 -6.04 -11.99
CA ARG A 288 -12.98 -6.44 -12.81
C ARG A 288 -13.34 -6.37 -14.28
N GLU A 289 -14.45 -7.01 -14.65
CA GLU A 289 -14.94 -7.05 -16.04
C GLU A 289 -15.18 -5.63 -16.57
N GLU A 290 -15.81 -4.76 -15.79
CA GLU A 290 -15.99 -3.35 -16.18
C GLU A 290 -14.65 -2.61 -16.37
N ALA A 291 -13.66 -2.80 -15.49
CA ALA A 291 -12.35 -2.18 -15.66
C ALA A 291 -11.61 -2.71 -16.90
N GLU A 292 -11.71 -4.01 -17.18
CA GLU A 292 -11.18 -4.62 -18.41
C GLU A 292 -11.88 -4.04 -19.66
N GLU A 293 -13.20 -3.87 -19.62
CA GLU A 293 -13.98 -3.22 -20.69
C GLU A 293 -13.63 -1.74 -20.90
N ILE A 294 -13.30 -1.02 -19.83
CA ILE A 294 -12.82 0.37 -19.90
C ILE A 294 -11.46 0.46 -20.61
N GLY A 295 -10.62 -0.58 -20.50
CA GLY A 295 -9.32 -0.66 -21.18
C GLY A 295 -8.10 -0.67 -20.26
N PHE A 296 -8.26 -0.94 -18.96
CA PHE A 296 -7.10 -1.10 -18.06
C PHE A 296 -6.22 -2.28 -18.52
N ALA A 297 -4.91 -2.06 -18.61
CA ALA A 297 -3.93 -3.07 -19.02
C ALA A 297 -3.77 -4.20 -17.99
N GLY A 298 -4.08 -3.93 -16.73
CA GLY A 298 -4.09 -4.95 -15.68
C GLY A 298 -5.03 -4.59 -14.54
N VAL A 299 -5.84 -5.57 -14.15
CA VAL A 299 -6.87 -5.40 -13.12
C VAL A 299 -6.73 -6.49 -12.05
N MET A 300 -6.73 -6.07 -10.79
CA MET A 300 -6.92 -6.98 -9.65
C MET A 300 -8.07 -6.50 -8.78
N SER A 301 -9.12 -7.30 -8.69
CA SER A 301 -10.32 -6.96 -7.94
C SER A 301 -10.67 -8.08 -6.97
N GLY A 302 -10.79 -7.75 -5.69
CA GLY A 302 -11.19 -8.73 -4.70
C GLY A 302 -11.11 -8.25 -3.24
N PRO A 303 -11.78 -8.94 -2.31
CA PRO A 303 -11.91 -8.46 -0.93
C PRO A 303 -10.59 -8.35 -0.16
N LEU A 304 -9.59 -9.15 -0.55
CA LEU A 304 -8.29 -9.19 0.12
C LEU A 304 -7.17 -8.64 -0.76
N VAL A 305 -7.48 -8.17 -1.98
CA VAL A 305 -6.48 -7.49 -2.82
C VAL A 305 -5.93 -6.28 -2.07
N ARG A 306 -4.68 -5.94 -2.30
CA ARG A 306 -4.04 -4.70 -1.80
C ARG A 306 -3.27 -4.09 -2.96
N SER A 307 -2.93 -2.81 -2.85
CA SER A 307 -2.14 -2.10 -3.87
C SER A 307 -0.91 -2.92 -4.28
N SER A 308 -0.18 -3.51 -3.32
CA SER A 308 1.02 -4.32 -3.58
C SER A 308 0.78 -5.82 -3.74
N TYR A 309 -0.46 -6.31 -3.69
CA TYR A 309 -0.74 -7.75 -3.81
C TYR A 309 -0.46 -8.23 -5.23
N ARG A 310 0.50 -9.17 -5.38
CA ARG A 310 0.90 -9.75 -6.68
C ARG A 310 1.29 -8.69 -7.70
N ALA A 311 1.95 -7.63 -7.23
CA ALA A 311 2.30 -6.46 -8.04
C ALA A 311 3.22 -6.82 -9.21
N GLY A 312 4.18 -7.72 -9.00
CA GLY A 312 5.07 -8.18 -10.07
C GLY A 312 4.32 -8.87 -11.20
N ARG A 313 3.31 -9.70 -10.87
CA ARG A 313 2.44 -10.34 -11.88
C ARG A 313 1.61 -9.31 -12.64
N LEU A 314 1.06 -8.32 -11.96
CA LEU A 314 0.24 -7.28 -12.59
C LEU A 314 1.07 -6.42 -13.56
N TYR A 315 2.32 -6.12 -13.19
CA TYR A 315 3.27 -5.44 -14.05
C TYR A 315 3.56 -6.21 -15.35
N GLN A 316 3.78 -7.54 -15.25
CA GLN A 316 4.00 -8.37 -16.45
C GLN A 316 2.79 -8.37 -17.41
N GLN A 317 1.56 -8.27 -16.88
CA GLN A 317 0.36 -8.12 -17.73
C GLN A 317 0.35 -6.77 -18.46
N ALA A 318 0.73 -5.69 -17.77
CA ALA A 318 0.88 -4.37 -18.39
C ALA A 318 1.89 -4.36 -19.54
N LEU A 319 3.05 -5.01 -19.35
CA LEU A 319 4.06 -5.13 -20.41
C LEU A 319 3.51 -5.85 -21.64
N ALA A 320 2.85 -7.00 -21.44
CA ALA A 320 2.25 -7.75 -22.54
C ALA A 320 1.21 -6.92 -23.32
N ALA A 321 0.35 -6.17 -22.61
CA ALA A 321 -0.64 -5.30 -23.25
C ALA A 321 0.02 -4.13 -24.02
N ARG A 322 1.11 -3.55 -23.52
CA ARG A 322 1.87 -2.50 -24.22
C ARG A 322 2.53 -3.03 -25.50
N ASP A 323 3.12 -4.23 -25.44
CA ASP A 323 3.77 -4.86 -26.59
C ASP A 323 2.76 -5.17 -27.72
N GLU A 324 1.54 -5.59 -27.37
CA GLU A 324 0.46 -5.80 -28.35
C GLU A 324 0.06 -4.52 -29.08
N VAL A 325 0.02 -3.37 -28.38
CA VAL A 325 -0.28 -2.06 -29.00
C VAL A 325 0.83 -1.64 -29.95
N VAL A 326 2.09 -1.83 -29.57
CA VAL A 326 3.25 -1.53 -30.44
C VAL A 326 3.27 -2.43 -31.68
N ALA A 327 2.91 -3.71 -31.54
CA ALA A 327 2.85 -4.64 -32.67
C ALA A 327 1.68 -4.37 -33.64
N ALA A 328 0.61 -3.71 -33.17
CA ALA A 328 -0.59 -3.41 -33.96
C ALA A 328 -0.55 -2.04 -34.68
N GLY A 329 0.39 -1.15 -34.33
CA GLY A 329 0.57 0.19 -34.91
C GLY A 329 1.67 0.25 -35.95
#